data_AF-A0A7K4F9G8-F1
#
_entry.id   AF-A0A7K4F9G8-F1
#
_cell.length_a   1.000
_cell.length_b   1.000
_cell.length_c   1.000
_cell.angle_alpha   90.00
_cell.angle_beta   90.00
_cell.angle_gamma   90.00
#
_symmetry.space_group_name_H-M   'P 1'
#
loop_
_entity.id
_entity.type
_entity.pdbx_description
1 polymer ?
#
loop_
_entity_poly.entity_id
_entity_poly.type
_entity_poly.pdbx_seq_one_letter_code
_entity_poly.pdbx_strand_id
1 'polypeptide(L)'
;PVGVHPYHCHVMPLEEHIAHGLYGVFIVDPKEGRPPADEMVMVLNGFDTDFDTENNFYAANSIPFYYQHHPIQIKKDELIRVYVVNMVEFDPINNLHLHGNLYQYYPTGTDIVPSEFTDMITLSQTERGIMEFKYQYTGKYLFHAHKVEFSEKGWVGIFLVTDDENTKAESEDYGS
;
A
#
# COMPACT_ATOMS: atom_id res chain seq x y z
N PRO A 1 -7.59 -20.60 0.72
CA PRO A 1 -6.51 -20.72 1.72
C PRO A 1 -6.42 -19.41 2.48
N VAL A 2 -5.97 -19.42 3.74
CA VAL A 2 -5.74 -18.18 4.52
C VAL A 2 -4.72 -17.30 3.79
N GLY A 3 -4.91 -15.98 3.85
CA GLY A 3 -3.96 -15.01 3.31
C GLY A 3 -4.59 -13.92 2.46
N VAL A 4 -3.73 -13.22 1.72
CA VAL A 4 -4.05 -12.11 0.83
C VAL A 4 -3.94 -12.60 -0.60
N HIS A 5 -5.02 -12.50 -1.36
CA HIS A 5 -5.09 -13.03 -2.71
C HIS A 5 -5.55 -11.93 -3.67
N PRO A 6 -4.78 -11.61 -4.72
CA PRO A 6 -5.32 -10.77 -5.79
C PRO A 6 -6.40 -11.53 -6.55
N TYR A 7 -7.36 -10.80 -7.09
CA TYR A 7 -8.20 -11.25 -8.19
C TYR A 7 -8.09 -10.25 -9.33
N HIS A 8 -8.18 -10.71 -10.57
CA HIS A 8 -8.16 -9.85 -11.75
C HIS A 8 -8.85 -10.51 -12.93
N CYS A 9 -9.14 -9.73 -13.96
CA CYS A 9 -9.66 -10.26 -15.22
C CYS A 9 -8.61 -11.14 -15.91
N HIS A 10 -9.05 -12.17 -16.64
CA HIS A 10 -8.16 -13.09 -17.37
C HIS A 10 -8.59 -13.27 -18.83
N VAL A 11 -9.13 -12.21 -19.43
CA VAL A 11 -9.47 -12.14 -20.86
C VAL A 11 -8.26 -11.56 -21.62
N MET A 12 -8.01 -12.06 -22.83
CA MET A 12 -6.92 -11.56 -23.67
C MET A 12 -7.31 -10.24 -24.38
N PRO A 13 -6.39 -9.26 -24.50
CA PRO A 13 -5.03 -9.24 -23.95
C PRO A 13 -5.03 -8.96 -22.44
N LEU A 14 -4.26 -9.77 -21.69
CA LEU A 14 -4.31 -9.76 -20.22
C LEU A 14 -3.80 -8.44 -19.64
N GLU A 15 -2.68 -7.94 -20.17
CA GLU A 15 -2.04 -6.71 -19.69
C GLU A 15 -3.00 -5.51 -19.75
N GLU A 16 -3.77 -5.35 -20.81
CA GLU A 16 -4.70 -4.21 -20.97
C GLU A 16 -5.82 -4.25 -19.94
N HIS A 17 -6.37 -5.43 -19.68
CA HIS A 17 -7.45 -5.58 -18.70
C HIS A 17 -6.98 -5.25 -17.28
N ILE A 18 -5.77 -5.67 -16.92
CA ILE A 18 -5.16 -5.35 -15.64
C ILE A 18 -4.83 -3.86 -15.60
N ALA A 19 -4.09 -3.32 -16.57
CA ALA A 19 -3.70 -1.90 -16.62
C ALA A 19 -4.90 -0.94 -16.56
N HIS A 20 -6.05 -1.33 -17.12
CA HIS A 20 -7.30 -0.56 -17.03
C HIS A 20 -8.09 -0.73 -15.72
N GLY A 21 -7.54 -1.42 -14.72
CA GLY A 21 -8.09 -1.45 -13.37
C GLY A 21 -8.98 -2.65 -13.03
N LEU A 22 -9.02 -3.70 -13.87
CA LEU A 22 -9.83 -4.90 -13.58
C LEU A 22 -9.12 -5.85 -12.61
N TYR A 23 -8.88 -5.37 -11.38
CA TYR A 23 -8.25 -6.12 -10.30
C TYR A 23 -8.82 -5.72 -8.93
N GLY A 24 -8.50 -6.52 -7.91
CA GLY A 24 -8.78 -6.21 -6.52
C GLY A 24 -8.18 -7.25 -5.58
N VAL A 25 -8.57 -7.17 -4.30
CA VAL A 25 -8.01 -7.99 -3.23
C VAL A 25 -9.09 -8.82 -2.56
N PHE A 26 -8.78 -10.09 -2.33
CA PHE A 26 -9.57 -11.05 -1.57
C PHE A 26 -8.76 -11.51 -0.35
N ILE A 27 -9.24 -11.16 0.84
CA ILE A 27 -8.61 -11.49 2.12
C ILE A 27 -9.36 -12.66 2.74
N VAL A 28 -8.60 -13.68 3.15
CA VAL A 28 -9.13 -14.85 3.87
C VAL A 28 -8.44 -14.91 5.22
N ASP A 29 -9.18 -14.59 6.28
CA ASP A 29 -8.66 -14.65 7.63
C ASP A 29 -8.44 -16.09 8.12
N PRO A 30 -7.44 -16.32 9.00
CA PRO A 30 -7.31 -17.57 9.71
C PRO A 30 -8.53 -17.82 10.60
N LYS A 31 -8.87 -19.11 10.79
CA LYS A 31 -10.03 -19.51 11.60
C LYS A 31 -9.96 -18.98 13.05
N GLU A 32 -8.76 -18.88 13.60
CA GLU A 32 -8.51 -18.36 14.96
C GLU A 32 -8.43 -16.82 15.00
N GLY A 33 -8.45 -16.15 13.85
CA GLY A 33 -8.28 -14.71 13.71
C GLY A 33 -6.84 -14.24 13.81
N ARG A 34 -6.65 -12.94 13.65
CA ARG A 34 -5.38 -12.23 13.88
C ARG A 34 -5.54 -11.31 15.10
N PRO A 35 -4.43 -10.87 15.73
CA PRO A 35 -4.51 -9.78 16.71
C PRO A 35 -5.25 -8.57 16.11
N PRO A 36 -6.15 -7.91 16.86
CA PRO A 36 -6.83 -6.71 16.37
C PRO A 36 -5.84 -5.63 15.94
N ALA A 37 -6.12 -4.99 14.81
CA ALA A 37 -5.32 -3.93 14.23
C ALA A 37 -6.23 -2.91 13.52
N ASP A 38 -5.73 -1.71 13.28
CA ASP A 38 -6.28 -0.81 12.28
C ASP A 38 -5.86 -1.30 10.88
N GLU A 39 -6.83 -1.73 10.09
CA GLU A 39 -6.63 -2.54 8.89
C GLU A 39 -6.93 -1.73 7.63
N MET A 40 -6.01 -1.79 6.66
CA MET A 40 -6.18 -1.12 5.37
C MET A 40 -5.61 -1.94 4.22
N VAL A 41 -6.11 -1.68 3.02
CA VAL A 41 -5.63 -2.31 1.78
C VAL A 41 -4.88 -1.27 0.95
N MET A 42 -3.72 -1.65 0.43
CA MET A 42 -2.97 -0.89 -0.55
C MET A 42 -2.76 -1.73 -1.80
N VAL A 43 -3.49 -1.40 -2.86
CA VAL A 43 -3.25 -1.94 -4.20
C VAL A 43 -2.31 -0.99 -4.92
N LEU A 44 -1.12 -1.48 -5.25
CA LEU A 44 -0.11 -0.71 -5.97
C LEU A 44 -0.35 -0.88 -7.46
N ASN A 45 -0.51 0.22 -8.19
CA ASN A 45 -0.84 0.19 -9.61
C ASN A 45 -0.09 1.25 -10.42
N GLY A 46 0.01 0.99 -11.72
CA GLY A 46 0.56 1.89 -12.73
C GLY A 46 -0.49 2.16 -13.80
N PHE A 47 -0.36 3.30 -14.47
CA PHE A 47 -1.27 3.73 -15.53
C PHE A 47 -0.48 4.16 -16.76
N ASP A 48 -0.71 3.45 -17.85
CA ASP A 48 -0.37 3.85 -19.21
C ASP A 48 -1.56 4.67 -19.77
N THR A 49 -1.30 5.92 -20.13
CA THR A 49 -2.29 6.91 -20.57
C THR A 49 -2.13 7.31 -22.03
N ASP A 50 -0.99 7.01 -22.64
CA ASP A 50 -0.69 7.26 -24.05
C ASP A 50 -0.54 5.99 -24.90
N PHE A 51 -0.76 4.83 -24.29
CA PHE A 51 -0.86 3.49 -24.91
C PHE A 51 0.45 3.03 -25.56
N ASP A 52 1.58 3.41 -24.98
CA ASP A 52 2.92 3.02 -25.46
C ASP A 52 3.52 1.84 -24.69
N THR A 53 2.75 1.22 -23.78
CA THR A 53 3.16 0.13 -22.88
C THR A 53 4.20 0.53 -21.83
N GLU A 54 4.29 1.82 -21.51
CA GLU A 54 5.03 2.36 -20.38
C GLU A 54 4.06 3.08 -19.42
N ASN A 55 4.22 2.87 -18.11
CA ASN A 55 3.40 3.61 -17.15
C ASN A 55 3.85 5.07 -17.05
N ASN A 56 2.92 6.01 -17.27
CA ASN A 56 3.16 7.44 -17.05
C ASN A 56 2.94 7.84 -15.58
N PHE A 57 2.06 7.12 -14.87
CA PHE A 57 1.73 7.41 -13.46
C PHE A 57 1.71 6.14 -12.62
N TYR A 58 1.95 6.30 -11.31
CA TYR A 58 1.86 5.23 -10.32
C TYR A 58 1.10 5.70 -9.09
N ALA A 59 0.46 4.78 -8.39
CA ALA A 59 -0.27 5.09 -7.18
C ALA A 59 -0.37 3.90 -6.22
N ALA A 60 -0.71 4.20 -4.97
CA ALA A 60 -1.43 3.27 -4.12
C ALA A 60 -2.93 3.62 -4.20
N ASN A 61 -3.77 2.64 -4.51
CA ASN A 61 -5.22 2.80 -4.68
C ASN A 61 -5.62 3.82 -5.76
N SER A 62 -4.87 3.84 -6.87
CA SER A 62 -5.25 4.41 -8.18
C SER A 62 -5.13 5.91 -8.41
N ILE A 63 -5.13 6.77 -7.39
CA ILE A 63 -4.99 8.22 -7.61
C ILE A 63 -3.55 8.64 -7.30
N PRO A 64 -2.74 9.04 -8.30
CA PRO A 64 -1.38 9.52 -8.09
C PRO A 64 -1.34 10.67 -7.07
N PHE A 65 -0.36 10.65 -6.17
CA PHE A 65 -0.16 11.66 -5.11
C PHE A 65 -1.32 11.84 -4.11
N TYR A 66 -2.37 11.02 -4.18
CA TYR A 66 -3.54 11.21 -3.32
C TYR A 66 -3.18 11.19 -1.84
N TYR A 67 -2.46 10.18 -1.38
CA TYR A 67 -2.08 10.05 0.03
C TYR A 67 -0.96 11.01 0.46
N GLN A 68 -0.31 11.72 -0.47
CA GLN A 68 0.58 12.83 -0.14
C GLN A 68 -0.24 14.08 0.23
N HIS A 69 -1.31 14.35 -0.50
CA HIS A 69 -2.22 15.48 -0.24
C HIS A 69 -3.30 15.18 0.79
N HIS A 70 -3.64 13.89 0.98
CA HIS A 70 -4.62 13.39 1.93
C HIS A 70 -3.98 12.32 2.83
N PRO A 71 -3.16 12.70 3.82
CA PRO A 71 -2.46 11.76 4.69
C PRO A 71 -3.39 10.78 5.39
N ILE A 72 -2.98 9.51 5.42
CA ILE A 72 -3.70 8.44 6.13
C ILE A 72 -3.53 8.67 7.63
N GLN A 73 -4.64 8.92 8.31
CA GLN A 73 -4.66 9.14 9.76
C GLN A 73 -4.52 7.81 10.47
N ILE A 74 -3.53 7.69 11.34
CA ILE A 74 -3.33 6.52 12.21
C ILE A 74 -3.03 6.99 13.64
N LYS A 75 -3.24 6.12 14.62
CA LYS A 75 -2.94 6.46 16.01
C LYS A 75 -1.57 5.97 16.44
N LYS A 76 -0.96 6.72 17.34
CA LYS A 76 0.25 6.29 18.06
C LYS A 76 -0.03 4.99 18.84
N ASP A 77 0.97 4.11 18.89
CA ASP A 77 0.98 2.82 19.63
C ASP A 77 -0.09 1.78 19.21
N GLU A 78 -0.96 2.13 18.25
CA GLU A 78 -1.92 1.23 17.62
C GLU A 78 -1.23 0.31 16.60
N LEU A 79 -1.66 -0.95 16.54
CA LEU A 79 -1.18 -1.90 15.54
C LEU A 79 -1.80 -1.56 14.20
N ILE A 80 -0.99 -1.19 13.23
CA ILE A 80 -1.41 -0.95 11.85
C ILE A 80 -1.13 -2.21 11.04
N ARG A 81 -2.12 -2.67 10.29
CA ARG A 81 -2.01 -3.81 9.39
C ARG A 81 -2.37 -3.38 7.97
N VAL A 82 -1.38 -3.43 7.09
CA VAL A 82 -1.55 -3.10 5.66
C VAL A 82 -1.51 -4.38 4.85
N TYR A 83 -2.58 -4.65 4.11
CA TYR A 83 -2.63 -5.67 3.08
C TYR A 83 -2.15 -5.06 1.76
N VAL A 84 -0.88 -5.31 1.41
CA VAL A 84 -0.28 -4.75 0.21
C VAL A 84 -0.33 -5.76 -0.94
N VAL A 85 -0.79 -5.33 -2.11
CA VAL A 85 -0.88 -6.15 -3.33
C VAL A 85 -0.30 -5.36 -4.50
N ASN A 86 0.67 -5.94 -5.20
CA ASN A 86 1.25 -5.31 -6.39
C ASN A 86 0.49 -5.73 -7.66
N MET A 87 -0.16 -4.77 -8.31
CA MET A 87 -0.87 -4.92 -9.59
C MET A 87 -0.29 -4.02 -10.68
N VAL A 88 0.94 -3.53 -10.51
CA VAL A 88 1.65 -2.82 -11.59
C VAL A 88 1.85 -3.77 -12.77
N GLU A 89 1.46 -3.30 -13.94
CA GLU A 89 1.69 -3.94 -15.24
C GLU A 89 2.88 -3.26 -15.95
N PHE A 90 3.48 -3.91 -16.95
CA PHE A 90 4.62 -3.44 -17.74
C PHE A 90 5.96 -3.37 -16.99
N ASP A 91 5.98 -2.87 -15.75
CA ASP A 91 7.15 -2.87 -14.90
C ASP A 91 7.30 -4.19 -14.13
N PRO A 92 8.50 -4.82 -14.11
CA PRO A 92 8.67 -6.16 -13.56
C PRO A 92 8.60 -6.21 -12.02
N ILE A 93 8.89 -5.09 -11.36
CA ILE A 93 8.96 -5.00 -9.89
C ILE A 93 8.45 -3.65 -9.40
N ASN A 94 7.97 -3.69 -8.16
CA ASN A 94 7.56 -2.56 -7.35
C ASN A 94 8.22 -2.67 -5.96
N ASN A 95 8.28 -1.60 -5.17
CA ASN A 95 8.83 -1.67 -3.82
C ASN A 95 8.14 -0.71 -2.84
N LEU A 96 7.84 -1.15 -1.63
CA LEU A 96 7.23 -0.28 -0.63
C LEU A 96 8.24 -0.02 0.46
N HIS A 97 8.58 1.25 0.68
CA HIS A 97 9.44 1.69 1.77
C HIS A 97 8.67 2.57 2.77
N LEU A 98 8.92 2.37 4.06
CA LEU A 98 8.32 3.10 5.17
C LEU A 98 9.37 3.98 5.88
N HIS A 99 9.10 5.27 6.04
CA HIS A 99 10.02 6.17 6.75
C HIS A 99 9.90 6.05 8.26
N GLY A 100 11.05 6.13 8.93
CA GLY A 100 11.14 6.27 10.38
C GLY A 100 10.59 5.08 11.18
N ASN A 101 10.40 3.93 10.54
CA ASN A 101 9.86 2.73 11.18
C ASN A 101 10.26 1.44 10.45
N LEU A 102 10.11 0.32 11.14
CA LEU A 102 10.24 -1.03 10.61
C LEU A 102 8.91 -1.76 10.75
N TYR A 103 8.69 -2.79 9.93
CA TYR A 103 7.49 -3.61 9.96
C TYR A 103 7.82 -5.09 9.88
N GLN A 104 6.93 -5.89 10.45
CA GLN A 104 6.91 -7.34 10.25
C GLN A 104 6.21 -7.61 8.91
N TYR A 105 6.83 -8.43 8.04
CA TYR A 105 6.28 -8.77 6.74
C TYR A 105 5.90 -10.26 6.66
N TYR A 106 4.69 -10.51 6.16
CA TYR A 106 4.11 -11.84 5.99
C TYR A 106 3.80 -12.06 4.50
N PRO A 107 4.70 -12.68 3.72
CA PRO A 107 4.50 -12.93 2.31
C PRO A 107 3.22 -13.74 2.10
N THR A 108 2.34 -13.30 1.20
CA THR A 108 1.03 -13.90 0.92
C THR A 108 0.05 -13.94 2.11
N GLY A 109 0.48 -13.64 3.33
CA GLY A 109 -0.33 -13.72 4.55
C GLY A 109 -0.72 -15.14 4.96
N THR A 110 -0.09 -16.18 4.44
CA THR A 110 -0.44 -17.60 4.70
C THR A 110 0.06 -18.10 6.05
N ASP A 111 0.99 -17.40 6.67
CA ASP A 111 1.56 -17.72 7.98
C ASP A 111 1.25 -16.60 9.00
N ILE A 112 1.37 -16.94 10.28
CA ILE A 112 1.29 -16.04 11.44
C ILE A 112 2.68 -15.66 11.96
N VAL A 113 3.74 -16.29 11.45
CA VAL A 113 5.13 -15.91 11.69
C VAL A 113 5.63 -15.05 10.53
N PRO A 114 6.17 -13.85 10.78
CA PRO A 114 6.71 -13.01 9.71
C PRO A 114 8.00 -13.62 9.15
N SER A 115 8.23 -13.47 7.85
CA SER A 115 9.49 -13.91 7.22
C SER A 115 10.60 -12.89 7.42
N GLU A 116 10.23 -11.61 7.55
CA GLU A 116 11.15 -10.49 7.53
C GLU A 116 10.72 -9.40 8.52
N PHE A 117 11.72 -8.69 9.04
CA PHE A 117 11.55 -7.46 9.81
C PHE A 117 12.42 -6.38 9.16
N THR A 118 11.80 -5.44 8.45
CA THR A 118 12.45 -4.54 7.49
C THR A 118 11.69 -3.22 7.36
N ASP A 119 12.29 -2.21 6.72
CA ASP A 119 11.63 -0.95 6.32
C ASP A 119 11.23 -0.95 4.83
N MET A 120 11.63 -1.97 4.08
CA MET A 120 11.39 -2.05 2.64
C MET A 120 11.22 -3.49 2.17
N ILE A 121 10.29 -3.70 1.24
CA ILE A 121 10.10 -4.94 0.48
C ILE A 121 10.09 -4.65 -1.02
N THR A 122 10.48 -5.63 -1.83
CA THR A 122 10.28 -5.63 -3.29
C THR A 122 9.21 -6.66 -3.63
N LEU A 123 8.35 -6.32 -4.59
CA LEU A 123 7.22 -7.13 -5.04
C LEU A 123 7.28 -7.24 -6.56
N SER A 124 7.38 -8.46 -7.09
CA SER A 124 7.07 -8.74 -8.48
C SER A 124 5.57 -8.57 -8.74
N GLN A 125 5.16 -8.60 -10.00
CA GLN A 125 3.74 -8.52 -10.37
C GLN A 125 2.93 -9.61 -9.64
N THR A 126 1.77 -9.24 -9.11
CA THR A 126 0.88 -10.05 -8.26
C THR A 126 1.44 -10.54 -6.92
N GLU A 127 2.70 -10.23 -6.59
CA GLU A 127 3.18 -10.45 -5.23
C GLU A 127 2.47 -9.54 -4.24
N ARG A 128 2.30 -10.05 -3.03
CA ARG A 128 1.48 -9.45 -1.99
C ARG A 128 1.90 -9.96 -0.62
N GLY A 129 1.49 -9.24 0.40
CA GLY A 129 1.68 -9.67 1.78
C GLY A 129 0.97 -8.78 2.77
N ILE A 130 1.23 -9.06 4.03
CA ILE A 130 0.74 -8.26 5.16
C ILE A 130 1.96 -7.55 5.75
N MET A 131 1.82 -6.26 6.01
CA MET A 131 2.78 -5.48 6.78
C MET A 131 2.15 -5.10 8.12
N GLU A 132 2.84 -5.35 9.22
CA GLU A 132 2.38 -4.96 10.55
C GLU A 132 3.41 -4.08 11.25
N PHE A 133 2.99 -2.91 11.75
CA PHE A 133 3.84 -1.96 12.44
C PHE A 133 3.09 -1.11 13.45
N LYS A 134 3.85 -0.36 14.26
CA LYS A 134 3.35 0.65 15.20
C LYS A 134 4.24 1.87 15.16
N TYR A 135 3.67 3.06 15.23
CA TYR A 135 4.46 4.29 15.43
C TYR A 135 4.45 4.70 16.90
N GLN A 136 5.64 4.99 17.44
CA GLN A 136 5.83 5.41 18.84
C GLN A 136 5.80 6.94 19.03
N TYR A 137 5.86 7.69 17.93
CA TYR A 137 5.89 9.15 17.94
C TYR A 137 4.87 9.69 16.95
N THR A 138 4.23 10.80 17.31
CA THR A 138 3.33 11.54 16.42
C THR A 138 4.11 12.24 15.32
N GLY A 139 3.51 12.44 14.16
CA GLY A 139 4.11 13.18 13.07
C GLY A 139 3.69 12.67 11.69
N LYS A 140 4.30 13.24 10.65
CA LYS A 140 4.12 12.84 9.26
C LYS A 140 5.24 11.90 8.86
N TYR A 141 4.89 10.69 8.44
CA TYR A 141 5.83 9.68 7.98
C TYR A 141 5.54 9.31 6.53
N LEU A 142 6.52 9.47 5.66
CA LEU A 142 6.38 9.11 4.26
C LEU A 142 6.37 7.59 4.09
N PHE A 143 5.58 7.13 3.13
CA PHE A 143 5.70 5.79 2.56
C PHE A 143 5.61 5.92 1.03
N HIS A 144 6.50 5.25 0.31
CA HIS A 144 6.61 5.46 -1.13
C HIS A 144 7.39 4.34 -1.83
N ALA A 145 7.45 4.44 -3.14
CA ALA A 145 8.33 3.63 -3.96
C ALA A 145 9.81 3.97 -3.73
N HIS A 146 10.64 3.03 -3.30
CA HIS A 146 12.09 3.23 -3.37
C HIS A 146 12.68 3.13 -4.80
N LYS A 147 11.87 2.76 -5.80
CA LYS A 147 12.16 3.06 -7.22
C LYS A 147 11.75 4.51 -7.48
N VAL A 148 12.76 5.38 -7.53
CA VAL A 148 12.58 6.86 -7.53
C VAL A 148 11.61 7.34 -8.60
N GLU A 149 11.71 6.80 -9.81
CA GLU A 149 10.81 7.12 -10.92
C GLU A 149 9.33 6.98 -10.54
N PHE A 150 8.96 5.92 -9.82
CA PHE A 150 7.57 5.66 -9.46
C PHE A 150 7.07 6.66 -8.42
N SER A 151 7.95 7.06 -7.49
CA SER A 151 7.65 8.11 -6.51
C SER A 151 7.43 9.46 -7.20
N GLU A 152 8.30 9.81 -8.16
CA GLU A 152 8.21 11.07 -8.92
C GLU A 152 6.99 11.09 -9.85
N LYS A 153 6.49 9.92 -10.26
CA LYS A 153 5.28 9.74 -11.08
C LYS A 153 4.01 9.46 -10.26
N GLY A 154 4.05 9.56 -8.93
CA GLY A 154 2.83 9.59 -8.10
C GLY A 154 2.74 8.63 -6.92
N TRP A 155 3.58 7.59 -6.87
CA TRP A 155 3.52 6.60 -5.81
C TRP A 155 4.24 7.07 -4.54
N VAL A 156 3.56 7.96 -3.83
CA VAL A 156 3.98 8.51 -2.54
C VAL A 156 2.75 8.80 -1.67
N GLY A 157 2.89 8.57 -0.38
CA GLY A 157 1.88 8.85 0.61
C GLY A 157 2.46 9.21 1.97
N ILE A 158 1.61 9.71 2.86
CA ILE A 158 1.97 10.09 4.22
C ILE A 158 1.04 9.40 5.20
N PHE A 159 1.60 8.76 6.23
CA PHE A 159 0.89 8.46 7.46
C PHE A 159 0.98 9.67 8.40
N LEU A 160 -0.17 10.19 8.84
CA LEU A 160 -0.25 11.19 9.89
C LEU A 160 -0.56 10.48 11.21
N VAL A 161 0.47 10.32 12.03
CA VAL A 161 0.36 9.68 13.35
C VAL A 161 -0.10 10.72 14.36
N THR A 162 -1.28 10.50 14.93
CA THR A 162 -1.90 11.39 15.91
C THR A 162 -2.05 10.71 17.28
N ASP A 163 -2.17 11.51 18.32
CA ASP A 163 -2.65 11.08 19.64
C ASP A 163 -4.16 11.29 19.75
N ASP A 164 -4.84 10.53 20.61
CA ASP A 164 -6.29 10.64 20.86
C ASP A 164 -6.75 12.06 21.28
N GLU A 165 -5.84 12.91 21.76
CA GLU A 165 -6.14 14.29 22.16
C GLU A 165 -6.18 15.28 20.97
N ASN A 166 -5.67 14.90 19.78
CA ASN A 166 -5.36 15.84 18.71
C ASN A 166 -6.39 15.89 17.56
N THR A 167 -7.53 15.20 17.68
CA THR A 167 -8.57 15.15 16.62
C THR A 167 -9.29 16.49 16.38
N LYS A 168 -8.88 17.59 17.03
CA LYS A 168 -9.49 18.93 16.88
C LYS A 168 -8.63 19.95 16.14
N ALA A 169 -7.42 19.61 15.69
CA ALA A 169 -6.47 20.62 15.24
C ALA A 169 -6.32 20.81 13.71
N GLU A 170 -6.79 19.91 12.85
CA GLU A 170 -6.60 20.06 11.40
C GLU A 170 -7.91 19.90 10.62
N SER A 171 -8.87 20.79 10.90
CA SER A 171 -9.85 21.24 9.89
C SER A 171 -9.49 22.68 9.50
N GLU A 172 -8.29 22.89 8.98
CA GLU A 172 -7.96 24.14 8.30
C GLU A 172 -8.34 24.01 6.82
N ASP A 173 -9.38 24.76 6.51
CA ASP A 173 -9.92 25.13 5.21
C ASP A 173 -8.80 25.49 4.22
N TYR A 174 -8.57 24.64 3.21
CA TYR A 174 -7.91 25.09 1.98
C TYR A 174 -8.96 25.65 1.03
N GLY A 175 -9.49 26.81 1.40
CA GLY A 175 -10.28 27.67 0.55
C GLY A 175 -9.37 28.71 -0.12
N SER A 176 -9.13 28.54 -1.43
CA SER A 176 -9.23 29.52 -2.54
C SER A 176 -8.39 29.12 -3.75
#